data_AF-A0A7V5C707-F1
#
_entry.id   AF-A0A7V5C707-F1
#
_cell.length_a   1.000
_cell.length_b   1.000
_cell.length_c   1.000
_cell.angle_alpha   90.00
_cell.angle_beta   90.00
_cell.angle_gamma   90.00
#
_symmetry.space_group_name_H-M   'P 1'
#
loop_
_entity.id
_entity.type
_entity.pdbx_description
1 polymer ?
#
loop_
_entity_poly.entity_id
_entity_poly.type
_entity_poly.pdbx_seq_one_letter_code
_entity_poly.pdbx_strand_id
1 'polypeptide(L)'
;MTKHKVLSKELLGCLAVFGSAFFFYLSTVTIRWSVLWVTLDPAFFVFVRFLLGFVVICSLLYFKKQELKPVRYHFLVGRAVSNCVAVYCFYKGVVLTSVAEANILNMTYPLFIAVFS
;
A
#
# COMPACT_ATOMS: atom_id res chain seq x y z
N MET A 1 1.53 36.53 -3.74
CA MET A 1 2.62 35.59 -3.34
C MET A 1 2.12 34.22 -2.84
N THR A 2 0.82 34.05 -2.54
CA THR A 2 0.23 32.81 -2.01
C THR A 2 -0.01 31.71 -3.06
N LYS A 3 -0.34 32.08 -4.32
CA LYS A 3 -0.60 31.11 -5.41
C LYS A 3 0.60 30.20 -5.74
N HIS A 4 1.83 30.71 -5.69
CA HIS A 4 3.03 29.92 -6.02
C HIS A 4 3.32 28.83 -4.98
N LYS A 5 3.04 29.10 -3.69
CA LYS A 5 3.17 28.10 -2.61
C LYS A 5 2.09 27.02 -2.68
N VAL A 6 0.86 27.38 -3.10
CA VAL A 6 -0.22 26.41 -3.30
C VAL A 6 0.11 25.49 -4.49
N LEU A 7 0.50 26.06 -5.63
CA LEU A 7 0.90 25.30 -6.82
C LEU A 7 2.08 24.35 -6.53
N SER A 8 3.07 24.78 -5.74
CA SER A 8 4.20 23.94 -5.34
C SER A 8 3.78 22.78 -4.41
N LYS A 9 2.81 22.99 -3.51
CA LYS A 9 2.26 21.92 -2.66
C LYS A 9 1.42 20.94 -3.47
N GLU A 10 0.63 21.43 -4.43
CA GLU A 10 -0.17 20.60 -5.34
C GLU A 10 0.73 19.73 -6.22
N LEU A 11 1.78 20.33 -6.80
CA LEU A 11 2.79 19.61 -7.59
C LEU A 11 3.51 18.54 -6.74
N LEU A 12 3.87 18.88 -5.50
CA LEU A 12 4.49 17.92 -4.58
C LEU A 12 3.53 16.77 -4.24
N GLY A 13 2.23 17.07 -4.08
CA GLY A 13 1.18 16.07 -3.91
C GLY A 13 1.05 15.15 -5.12
N CYS A 14 0.98 15.72 -6.32
CA CYS A 14 0.94 14.95 -7.57
C CYS A 14 2.17 14.06 -7.75
N LEU A 15 3.37 14.60 -7.49
CA LEU A 15 4.62 13.82 -7.54
C LEU A 15 4.65 12.71 -6.49
N ALA A 16 4.14 12.96 -5.29
CA ALA A 16 4.04 11.94 -4.24
C ALA A 16 3.06 10.82 -4.63
N VAL A 17 1.91 11.15 -5.22
CA VAL A 17 0.93 10.18 -5.72
C VAL A 17 1.54 9.36 -6.85
N PHE A 18 2.15 10.02 -7.84
CA PHE A 18 2.81 9.36 -8.97
C PHE A 18 3.94 8.44 -8.50
N GLY A 19 4.79 8.93 -7.59
CA GLY A 19 5.84 8.13 -6.97
C GLY A 19 5.29 6.91 -6.25
N SER A 20 4.22 7.06 -5.47
CA SER A 20 3.58 5.92 -4.78
C SER A 20 3.07 4.86 -5.76
N ALA A 21 2.46 5.26 -6.88
CA ALA A 21 1.99 4.34 -7.91
C ALA A 21 3.15 3.60 -8.60
N PHE A 22 4.25 4.29 -8.88
CA PHE A 22 5.46 3.69 -9.44
C PHE A 22 6.07 2.65 -8.50
N PHE A 23 6.29 2.99 -7.23
CA PHE A 23 6.82 2.05 -6.24
C PHE A 23 5.88 0.86 -6.00
N PHE A 24 4.57 1.09 -6.03
CA PHE A 24 3.58 0.04 -5.93
C PHE A 24 3.69 -0.94 -7.11
N TYR A 25 3.75 -0.43 -8.34
CA TYR A 25 3.93 -1.25 -9.54
C TYR A 25 5.24 -2.03 -9.50
N LEU A 26 6.35 -1.37 -9.13
CA LEU A 26 7.65 -2.01 -9.00
C LEU A 26 7.60 -3.17 -7.99
N SER A 27 6.91 -3.01 -6.86
CA SER A 27 6.69 -4.09 -5.88
C SER A 27 5.92 -5.28 -6.45
N THR A 28 4.97 -5.05 -7.36
CA THR A 28 4.23 -6.15 -8.01
C THR A 28 5.06 -6.89 -9.04
N VAL A 29 5.90 -6.17 -9.78
CA VAL A 29 6.83 -6.73 -10.78
C VAL A 29 7.90 -7.59 -10.09
N THR A 30 8.50 -7.12 -9.00
CA THR A 30 9.51 -7.89 -8.27
C THR A 30 8.96 -9.21 -7.76
N ILE A 31 7.71 -9.21 -7.28
CA ILE A 31 7.06 -10.42 -6.77
C ILE A 31 6.76 -11.41 -7.89
N ARG A 32 6.29 -10.93 -9.05
CA ARG A 32 6.12 -11.80 -10.22
C ARG A 32 7.43 -12.40 -10.69
N TRP A 33 8.50 -11.61 -10.67
CA TRP A 33 9.83 -12.11 -11.01
C TRP A 33 10.31 -13.15 -9.99
N SER A 34 10.07 -12.94 -8.69
CA SER A 34 10.44 -13.90 -7.65
C SER A 34 9.77 -15.27 -7.83
N VAL A 35 8.52 -15.32 -8.32
CA VAL A 35 7.81 -16.58 -8.61
C VAL A 35 8.51 -17.41 -9.70
N LEU A 36 9.25 -16.79 -10.62
CA LEU A 36 9.98 -17.50 -11.68
C LEU A 36 11.24 -18.23 -11.18
N TRP A 37 11.82 -17.76 -10.06
CA TRP A 37 13.07 -18.31 -9.53
C TRP A 37 12.89 -19.08 -8.22
N VAL A 38 11.83 -18.80 -7.45
CA VAL A 38 11.60 -19.42 -6.14
C VAL A 38 10.10 -19.68 -5.94
N THR A 39 9.75 -20.91 -5.60
CA THR A 39 8.41 -21.30 -5.13
C THR A 39 8.22 -20.89 -3.66
N LEU A 40 8.21 -19.59 -3.39
CA LEU A 40 7.89 -19.03 -2.07
C LEU A 40 6.38 -18.81 -1.96
N ASP A 41 5.82 -19.14 -0.79
CA ASP A 41 4.40 -18.88 -0.53
C ASP A 41 4.11 -17.36 -0.54
N PRO A 42 3.04 -16.91 -1.21
CA PRO A 42 2.65 -15.49 -1.27
C PRO A 42 2.51 -14.83 0.12
N ALA A 43 2.17 -15.60 1.15
CA ALA A 43 2.08 -15.12 2.52
C ALA A 43 3.41 -14.53 3.04
N PHE A 44 4.55 -15.06 2.59
CA PHE A 44 5.85 -14.55 3.01
C PHE A 44 6.11 -13.12 2.51
N PHE A 45 5.73 -12.83 1.26
CA PHE A 45 5.83 -11.48 0.70
C PHE A 45 4.91 -10.48 1.42
N VAL A 46 3.69 -10.92 1.75
CA VAL A 46 2.73 -10.15 2.55
C VAL A 46 3.33 -9.83 3.92
N PHE A 47 3.88 -10.85 4.59
CA PHE A 47 4.48 -10.72 5.92
C PHE A 47 5.67 -9.74 5.92
N VAL A 48 6.62 -9.90 4.99
CA VAL A 48 7.79 -9.01 4.88
C VAL A 48 7.34 -7.58 4.57
N ARG A 49 6.32 -7.39 3.74
CA ARG A 49 5.75 -6.06 3.46
C ARG A 49 5.18 -5.41 4.72
N PHE A 50 4.40 -6.15 5.52
CA PHE A 50 3.87 -5.63 6.78
C PHE A 50 4.98 -5.37 7.81
N LEU A 51 5.99 -6.23 7.88
CA LEU A 51 7.14 -6.06 8.76
C LEU A 51 7.96 -4.81 8.40
N LEU A 52 8.31 -4.64 7.12
CA LEU A 52 9.01 -3.43 6.66
C LEU A 52 8.17 -2.18 6.89
N GLY A 53 6.87 -2.23 6.57
CA GLY A 53 5.95 -1.13 6.85
C GLY A 53 5.92 -0.77 8.34
N PHE A 54 5.87 -1.78 9.22
CA PHE A 54 5.92 -1.58 10.66
C PHE A 54 7.23 -0.92 11.10
N VAL A 55 8.39 -1.43 10.64
CA VAL A 55 9.70 -0.85 10.97
C VAL A 55 9.81 0.60 10.51
N VAL A 56 9.35 0.92 9.29
CA VAL A 56 9.37 2.28 8.73
C VAL A 56 8.48 3.21 9.56
N ILE A 57 7.26 2.79 9.88
CA ILE A 57 6.32 3.59 10.68
C ILE A 57 6.84 3.79 12.11
N CYS A 58 7.36 2.75 12.76
CA CYS A 58 7.99 2.86 14.08
C CYS A 58 9.17 3.84 14.06
N SER A 59 10.03 3.77 13.04
CA SER A 59 11.15 4.70 12.89
C SER A 59 10.65 6.14 12.72
N LEU A 60 9.64 6.36 11.88
CA LEU A 60 9.05 7.69 11.70
C LEU A 60 8.41 8.24 12.97
N LEU A 61 7.69 7.41 13.73
CA LEU A 61 7.11 7.77 15.02
C LEU A 61 8.19 8.15 16.03
N TYR A 62 9.29 7.39 16.06
CA TYR A 62 10.45 7.68 16.89
C TYR A 62 11.08 9.04 16.54
N PHE A 63 11.32 9.31 15.25
CA PHE A 63 11.89 10.59 14.81
C PHE A 63 10.94 11.78 14.99
N LYS A 64 9.64 11.59 14.77
CA LYS A 64 8.65 12.67 14.92
C LYS A 64 8.21 12.92 16.36
N LYS A 65 8.59 12.07 17.32
CA LYS A 65 8.11 12.10 18.72
C LYS A 65 6.58 12.27 18.81
N GLN A 66 5.84 11.66 17.88
CA GLN A 66 4.38 11.72 17.89
C GLN A 66 3.85 10.66 18.85
N GLU A 67 3.01 11.09 19.79
CA GLU A 67 2.32 10.18 20.70
C GLU A 67 1.27 9.39 19.90
N LEU A 68 1.35 8.07 19.94
CA LEU A 68 0.26 7.19 19.50
C LEU A 68 -0.91 7.41 20.45
N LYS A 69 -1.88 8.25 20.04
CA LYS A 69 -3.18 8.38 20.72
C LYS A 69 -4.26 7.59 19.95
N PRO A 70 -4.33 6.27 20.13
CA PRO A 70 -5.41 5.48 19.57
C PRO A 70 -6.72 5.85 20.28
N VAL A 71 -7.63 6.53 19.56
CA VAL A 71 -8.93 6.93 20.11
C VAL A 71 -9.89 5.73 20.20
N ARG A 72 -9.86 4.81 19.22
CA ARG A 72 -10.74 3.62 19.17
C ARG A 72 -10.00 2.40 18.62
N TYR A 73 -9.58 1.48 19.49
CA TYR A 73 -8.85 0.27 19.10
C TYR A 73 -9.63 -0.65 18.16
N HIS A 74 -10.96 -0.76 18.30
CA HIS A 74 -11.79 -1.64 17.47
C HIS A 74 -11.76 -1.26 15.98
N PHE A 75 -11.82 0.03 15.66
CA PHE A 75 -11.69 0.52 14.28
C PHE A 75 -10.27 0.31 13.74
N LEU A 76 -9.26 0.40 14.59
CA LEU A 76 -7.87 0.16 14.20
C LEU A 76 -7.63 -1.31 13.85
N VAL A 77 -8.15 -2.23 14.66
CA VAL A 77 -8.07 -3.68 14.44
C VAL A 77 -8.83 -4.07 13.18
N GLY A 78 -10.08 -3.60 13.01
CA GLY A 78 -10.84 -3.84 11.79
C GLY A 78 -10.10 -3.38 10.54
N ARG A 79 -9.52 -2.17 10.56
CA ARG A 79 -8.71 -1.65 9.46
C ARG A 79 -7.45 -2.50 9.20
N ALA A 80 -6.77 -2.96 10.25
CA ALA A 80 -5.57 -3.79 10.13
C ALA A 80 -5.90 -5.16 9.51
N VAL A 81 -6.94 -5.84 10.01
CA VAL A 81 -7.40 -7.13 9.49
C VAL A 81 -7.85 -7.01 8.04
N SER A 82 -8.68 -6.02 7.71
CA SER A 82 -9.13 -5.79 6.34
C SER A 82 -7.97 -5.46 5.39
N ASN A 83 -6.97 -4.68 5.83
CA ASN A 83 -5.76 -4.42 5.02
C ASN A 83 -4.94 -5.69 4.81
N CYS A 84 -4.77 -6.52 5.84
CA CYS A 84 -4.10 -7.83 5.72
C CYS A 84 -4.79 -8.73 4.70
N VAL A 85 -6.11 -8.88 4.82
CA VAL A 85 -6.90 -9.73 3.90
C VAL A 85 -6.85 -9.17 2.48
N ALA A 86 -6.97 -7.86 2.30
CA ALA A 86 -6.90 -7.23 0.98
C ALA A 86 -5.53 -7.44 0.32
N VAL A 87 -4.43 -7.23 1.06
CA VAL A 87 -3.06 -7.41 0.54
C VAL A 87 -2.80 -8.88 0.24
N TYR A 88 -3.25 -9.80 1.07
CA TYR A 88 -3.15 -11.25 0.82
C TYR A 88 -3.91 -11.65 -0.44
N CYS A 89 -5.17 -11.24 -0.59
CA CYS A 89 -5.96 -11.48 -1.80
C CYS A 89 -5.32 -10.85 -3.04
N PHE A 90 -4.78 -9.64 -2.93
CA PHE A 90 -4.09 -8.97 -4.02
C PHE A 90 -2.86 -9.77 -4.47
N TYR A 91 -2.04 -10.24 -3.53
CA TYR A 91 -0.87 -11.05 -3.88
C TYR A 91 -1.22 -12.42 -4.44
N LYS A 92 -2.23 -13.09 -3.90
CA LYS A 92 -2.78 -14.32 -4.50
C LYS A 92 -3.27 -14.04 -5.93
N GLY A 93 -3.90 -12.90 -6.17
CA GLY A 93 -4.26 -12.41 -7.50
C GLY A 93 -3.03 -12.26 -8.41
N VAL A 94 -1.98 -11.54 -8.00
CA VAL A 94 -0.75 -11.35 -8.81
C VAL A 94 -0.03 -12.68 -9.13
N VAL A 95 -0.21 -13.72 -8.32
CA VAL A 95 0.36 -15.04 -8.59
C VAL A 95 -0.51 -15.84 -9.56
N LEU A 96 -1.84 -15.80 -9.40
CA LEU A 96 -2.80 -16.49 -10.27
C LEU A 96 -2.98 -15.81 -11.64
N THR A 97 -2.72 -14.51 -11.70
CA THR A 97 -3.01 -13.60 -12.81
C THR A 97 -1.74 -12.81 -13.19
N SER A 98 -1.74 -12.10 -14.32
CA SER A 98 -0.60 -11.25 -14.71
C SER A 98 -0.48 -9.98 -13.84
N VAL A 99 0.72 -9.40 -13.77
CA VAL A 99 0.99 -8.15 -13.02
C VAL A 99 0.10 -7.00 -13.50
N ALA A 100 -0.19 -6.97 -14.81
CA ALA A 100 -1.02 -5.95 -15.45
C ALA A 100 -2.49 -6.07 -15.01
N GLU A 101 -3.07 -7.26 -15.06
CA GLU A 101 -4.46 -7.51 -14.69
C GLU A 101 -4.72 -7.24 -13.20
N ALA A 102 -3.79 -7.63 -12.31
CA ALA A 102 -3.92 -7.33 -10.88
C ALA A 102 -3.95 -5.81 -10.62
N ASN A 103 -3.13 -5.05 -11.33
CA ASN A 103 -3.08 -3.59 -11.18
C ASN A 103 -4.31 -2.89 -11.78
N ILE A 104 -4.86 -3.41 -12.88
CA ILE A 104 -6.16 -2.96 -13.45
C ILE A 104 -7.29 -3.25 -12.46
N LEU A 105 -7.30 -4.44 -11.84
CA LEU A 105 -8.28 -4.77 -10.80
C LEU A 105 -8.18 -3.82 -9.61
N ASN A 106 -6.95 -3.47 -9.19
CA ASN A 106 -6.74 -2.50 -8.13
C ASN A 106 -7.38 -1.14 -8.48
N MET A 107 -7.19 -0.66 -9.71
CA MET A 107 -7.81 0.59 -10.20
C MET A 107 -9.35 0.61 -10.18
N THR A 108 -10.03 -0.53 -9.99
CA THR A 108 -11.49 -0.58 -9.79
C THR A 108 -11.94 -0.34 -8.36
N TYR A 109 -11.01 -0.24 -7.39
CA TYR A 109 -11.33 0.06 -5.98
C TYR A 109 -12.21 1.32 -5.79
N PRO A 110 -12.09 2.42 -6.57
CA PRO A 110 -12.91 3.60 -6.39
C PRO A 110 -14.41 3.33 -6.60
N LEU A 111 -14.76 2.37 -7.45
CA LEU A 111 -16.16 1.95 -7.65
C LEU A 111 -16.72 1.34 -6.37
N PHE A 112 -15.96 0.45 -5.71
CA PHE A 112 -16.38 -0.16 -4.45
C PHE A 112 -16.46 0.89 -3.33
N ILE A 113 -15.52 1.84 -3.27
CA ILE A 113 -15.61 2.95 -2.32
C ILE A 113 -16.88 3.78 -2.56
N ALA A 114 -17.20 4.12 -3.80
CA ALA A 114 -18.40 4.91 -4.11
C ALA A 114 -19.70 4.20 -3.72
N VAL A 115 -19.74 2.87 -3.74
CA VAL A 115 -20.91 2.06 -3.34
C VAL A 115 -21.05 1.94 -1.82
N PHE A 116 -19.94 1.91 -1.07
CA PHE A 116 -19.92 1.74 0.39
C PHE A 116 -19.73 3.05 1.18
N SER A 117 -19.52 4.18 0.51
CA SER A 117 -19.34 5.51 1.13
C SER A 117 -20.67 6.19 1.45
#